data_AF-A0A924ENG5-F1
#
_entry.id   AF-A0A924ENG5-F1
#
_cell.length_a   1.000
_cell.length_b   1.000
_cell.length_c   1.000
_cell.angle_alpha   90.00
_cell.angle_beta   90.00
_cell.angle_gamma   90.00
#
_symmetry.space_group_name_H-M   'P 1'
#
loop_
_entity.id
_entity.type
_entity.pdbx_description
1 polymer ?
#
loop_
_entity_poly.entity_id
_entity_poly.type
_entity_poly.pdbx_seq_one_letter_code
_entity_poly.pdbx_strand_id
1 'polypeptide(L)' 'MNTKHKNTAFIKQESKRLGFLSCGISKAGFLEQEAPRLENWLNNQMQGKMNYMENHFDKRL' A
#
# COMPACT_ATOMS: atom_id res chain seq x y z
N MET A 1 24.08 -3.31 16.00
CA MET A 1 22.75 -2.65 15.94
C MET A 1 22.02 -3.12 14.69
N ASN A 2 20.77 -3.55 14.82
CA ASN A 2 19.96 -4.04 13.70
C ASN A 2 19.53 -2.86 12.80
N THR A 3 20.01 -2.86 11.55
CA THR A 3 19.88 -1.77 10.57
C THR A 3 18.43 -1.40 10.28
N LYS A 4 17.51 -2.37 10.33
CA LYS A 4 16.06 -2.14 10.11
C LYS A 4 15.47 -1.18 11.15
N HIS A 5 15.85 -1.32 12.42
CA HIS A 5 15.36 -0.44 13.49
C HIS A 5 15.90 0.99 13.32
N LYS A 6 17.18 1.13 12.95
CA LYS A 6 17.78 2.44 12.69
C LYS A 6 17.06 3.18 11.55
N ASN A 7 16.84 2.50 10.42
CA ASN A 7 16.17 3.10 9.27
C ASN A 7 14.70 3.41 9.57
N THR A 8 14.02 2.52 10.30
CA THR A 8 12.63 2.76 10.75
C THR A 8 12.53 4.03 11.60
N ALA A 9 13.44 4.21 12.56
CA ALA A 9 13.46 5.40 13.41
C ALA A 9 13.74 6.67 12.58
N PHE A 10 14.74 6.61 11.70
CA PHE A 10 15.10 7.73 10.81
C PHE A 10 13.92 8.17 9.93
N ILE A 11 13.26 7.24 9.23
CA ILE A 11 12.13 7.55 8.34
C ILE A 11 10.96 8.15 9.11
N LYS A 12 10.62 7.60 10.29
CA LYS A 12 9.53 8.15 11.11
C LYS A 12 9.85 9.54 11.64
N GLN A 13 11.10 9.78 12.04
CA GLN A 13 11.54 11.10 12.49
C GLN A 13 11.48 12.13 11.35
N GLU A 14 11.96 11.74 10.16
CA GLU A 14 11.97 12.61 8.99
C GLU A 14 10.56 12.93 8.50
N SER A 15 9.67 11.94 8.51
CA SER A 15 8.25 12.14 8.20
C SER A 15 7.60 13.15 9.15
N LYS A 16 7.85 13.04 10.47
CA LYS A 16 7.37 14.04 11.44
C LYS A 16 7.96 15.43 11.17
N ARG A 17 9.26 15.50 10.83
CA ARG A 17 9.96 16.76 10.51
C ARG A 17 9.36 17.46 9.28
N LEU A 18 8.93 16.69 8.28
CA LEU A 18 8.29 17.18 7.06
C LEU A 18 6.80 17.55 7.26
N GLY A 19 6.24 17.35 8.45
CA GLY A 19 4.87 17.74 8.78
C GLY A 19 3.81 16.68 8.51
N PHE A 20 4.20 15.43 8.24
CA PHE A 20 3.24 14.33 8.18
C PHE A 20 2.67 14.03 9.57
N LEU A 21 1.36 13.81 9.64
CA LEU A 21 0.66 13.47 10.89
C LEU A 21 1.11 12.12 11.45
N SER A 22 1.35 11.13 10.58
CA SER A 22 1.76 9.78 10.98
C SER A 22 2.57 9.08 9.87
N CYS A 23 3.36 8.07 10.28
CA CYS A 23 4.17 7.26 9.38
C CYS A 23 4.20 5.79 9.85
N GLY A 24 3.66 4.90 9.02
CA GLY A 24 3.71 3.45 9.19
C GLY A 24 4.76 2.82 8.29
N ILE A 25 5.37 1.71 8.75
CA ILE A 25 6.25 0.87 7.92
C ILE A 25 5.55 -0.47 7.77
N SER A 26 5.27 -0.86 6.53
CA SER A 26 4.69 -2.17 6.20
C SER A 26 5.74 -3.07 5.55
N LYS A 27 5.50 -4.38 5.60
CA LYS A 27 6.31 -5.35 4.86
C LYS A 27 5.91 -5.31 3.39
N ALA A 28 6.87 -5.23 2.48
CA ALA A 28 6.61 -5.44 1.06
C ALA A 28 6.33 -6.92 0.82
N GLY A 29 5.18 -7.23 0.22
CA GLY A 29 4.74 -8.58 -0.09
C GLY A 29 3.33 -8.59 -0.66
N PHE A 30 2.96 -9.72 -1.24
CA PHE A 30 1.65 -9.90 -1.86
C PHE A 30 0.52 -9.84 -0.82
N LEU A 31 -0.55 -9.11 -1.15
CA LEU A 31 -1.70 -8.90 -0.27
C LEU A 31 -2.81 -9.93 -0.51
N GLU A 32 -2.57 -11.18 -0.11
CA GLU A 32 -3.50 -12.32 -0.34
C GLU A 32 -4.94 -12.05 0.13
N GLN A 33 -5.11 -11.37 1.27
CA GLN A 33 -6.43 -11.08 1.85
C GLN A 33 -7.19 -9.99 1.09
N GLU A 34 -6.47 -9.05 0.46
CA GLU A 34 -7.07 -7.92 -0.24
C GLU A 34 -7.32 -8.24 -1.72
N ALA A 35 -6.59 -9.20 -2.30
CA ALA A 35 -6.79 -9.70 -3.66
C ALA A 35 -8.25 -10.06 -3.99
N PRO A 36 -8.94 -10.96 -3.27
CA PRO A 36 -10.32 -11.32 -3.59
C PRO A 36 -11.30 -10.16 -3.37
N ARG A 37 -10.98 -9.21 -2.49
CA ARG A 37 -11.82 -8.03 -2.27
C ARG A 37 -11.77 -7.10 -3.46
N LEU A 38 -10.57 -6.85 -3.99
CA LEU A 38 -10.37 -6.04 -5.17
C LEU A 38 -11.02 -6.69 -6.40
N GLU A 39 -10.86 -8.00 -6.57
CA GLU A 39 -11.49 -8.75 -7.67
C GLU A 39 -13.02 -8.62 -7.63
N ASN A 40 -13.63 -8.85 -6.47
CA ASN A 40 -15.08 -8.70 -6.31
C ASN A 40 -15.56 -7.27 -6.59
N TRP A 41 -14.79 -6.27 -6.16
CA TRP A 41 -15.12 -4.86 -6.40
C TRP A 41 -15.07 -4.50 -7.90
N LEU A 42 -14.05 -4.99 -8.62
CA LEU A 42 -13.92 -4.81 -10.06
C LEU A 42 -15.02 -5.55 -10.85
N ASN A 43 -15.32 -6.79 -10.45
CA ASN A 43 -16.38 -7.61 -11.06
C ASN A 43 -17.77 -6.97 -10.89
N ASN A 44 -17.98 -6.24 -9.80
CA ASN A 44 -19.22 -5.49 -9.55
C ASN A 44 -19.26 -4.11 -10.24
N GLN A 45 -18.33 -3.82 -11.16
CA GLN A 45 -18.25 -2.54 -11.89
C GLN A 45 -18.22 -1.29 -10.99
N MET A 46 -17.72 -1.42 -9.77
CA MET A 46 -17.69 -0.33 -8.80
C MET A 46 -16.63 0.75 -9.12
N GLN A 47 -15.80 0.51 -10.14
CA GLN A 47 -14.81 1.44 -10.72
C GLN A 47 -15.42 2.54 -11.61
N GLY A 48 -16.73 2.48 -11.88
CA GLY A 48 -17.40 3.47 -12.75
C GLY A 48 -16.83 3.45 -14.17
N LYS A 49 -16.27 4.57 -14.63
CA LYS A 49 -15.66 4.68 -15.98
C LYS A 49 -14.15 4.41 -16.01
N MET A 50 -13.55 4.05 -14.86
CA MET A 50 -12.09 3.89 -14.73
C MET A 50 -11.63 2.48 -15.15
N ASN A 51 -11.84 2.11 -16.41
CA ASN A 51 -11.51 0.77 -16.92
C ASN A 51 -10.01 0.43 -16.79
N TYR A 52 -9.13 1.43 -16.67
CA TYR A 52 -7.70 1.20 -16.42
C TYR A 52 -7.40 0.61 -15.03
N MET A 53 -8.37 0.56 -14.11
CA MET A 53 -8.18 -0.06 -12.79
C MET A 53 -8.22 -1.58 -12.84
N GLU A 54 -8.87 -2.16 -13.85
CA GLU A 54 -8.78 -3.59 -14.17
C GLU A 54 -7.41 -3.93 -14.77
N ASN A 55 -6.75 -2.96 -15.42
CA ASN A 55 -5.43 -3.16 -16.00
C ASN A 55 -4.36 -3.32 -14.91
N HIS A 56 -3.57 -4.39 -15.04
CA HIS A 56 -2.48 -4.76 -14.14
C HIS A 56 -2.89 -5.09 -12.70
N PHE A 57 -3.95 -5.87 -12.52
CA PHE A 57 -4.37 -6.41 -11.22
C PHE A 57 -3.21 -7.00 -10.41
N ASP A 58 -2.38 -7.86 -11.03
CA ASP A 58 -1.22 -8.49 -10.36
C ASP A 58 -0.16 -7.50 -9.88
N LYS A 59 -0.03 -6.32 -10.51
CA LYS A 59 0.93 -5.29 -10.04
C LYS A 59 0.38 -4.47 -8.87
N ARG A 60 -0.93 -4.54 -8.62
CA ARG A 60 -1.61 -3.80 -7.55
C ARG A 60 -1.70 -4.62 -6.25
N LEU A 61 -1.30 -5.90 -6.29
CA LEU A 61 -1.40 -6.84 -5.18
C LEU A 61 -0.04 -7.35 -4.72
#